data_AF-A0A6B1FGH3-F1
#
_entry.id   AF-A0A6B1FGH3-F1
#
_cell.length_a   1.000
_cell.length_b   1.000
_cell.length_c   1.000
_cell.angle_alpha   90.00
_cell.angle_beta   90.00
_cell.angle_gamma   90.00
#
_symmetry.space_group_name_H-M   'P 1'
#
loop_
_entity.id
_entity.type
_entity.pdbx_description
1 polymer ?
#
loop_
_entity_poly.entity_id
_entity_poly.type
_entity_poly.pdbx_seq_one_letter_code
_entity_poly.pdbx_strand_id
1 'polypeptide(L)' 'MKTPRSHYLPRTRAGRIATIAFLCAMLLAQPPIVHGLMNRIEPLILGMPFLFAYLLIVYLLGIGVLVWAQRKGV' A
#
# COMPACT_ATOMS: atom_id res chain seq x y z
N MET A 1 10.67 -9.51 35.14
CA MET A 1 11.27 -8.62 34.11
C MET A 1 10.31 -8.52 32.93
N LYS A 2 9.86 -7.32 32.54
CA LYS A 2 9.08 -7.14 31.31
C LYS A 2 10.05 -7.31 30.14
N THR A 3 9.83 -8.31 29.28
CA THR A 3 10.61 -8.49 28.04
C THR A 3 10.61 -7.18 27.24
N PRO A 4 11.75 -6.76 26.67
CA PRO A 4 11.79 -5.60 25.78
C PRO A 4 10.86 -5.90 24.60
N ARG A 5 9.71 -5.21 24.56
CA ARG A 5 8.72 -5.34 23.49
C ARG A 5 9.41 -4.95 22.18
N SER A 6 9.44 -5.85 21.20
CA SER A 6 10.10 -5.63 19.89
C SER A 6 9.84 -4.23 19.34
N HIS A 7 10.89 -3.54 18.90
CA HIS A 7 10.80 -2.25 18.22
C HIS A 7 10.35 -2.40 16.76
N TYR A 8 10.47 -3.61 16.20
CA TYR A 8 10.10 -3.91 14.81
C TYR A 8 8.60 -4.11 14.59
N LEU A 9 7.81 -4.19 15.67
CA LEU A 9 6.37 -4.37 15.58
C LEU A 9 5.63 -3.09 15.98
N PRO A 10 4.62 -2.67 15.20
CA PRO A 10 3.83 -1.48 15.52
C PRO A 10 3.10 -1.67 16.86
N ARG A 11 3.37 -0.76 17.80
CA ARG A 11 2.85 -0.80 19.18
C ARG A 11 1.49 -0.12 19.32
N THR A 12 1.19 0.83 18.44
CA THR A 12 -0.04 1.62 18.45
C THR A 12 -1.05 1.06 17.45
N ARG A 13 -2.34 1.29 17.69
CA ARG A 13 -3.39 0.93 16.73
C ARG A 13 -3.19 1.64 15.38
N ALA A 14 -2.79 2.91 15.42
CA ALA A 14 -2.48 3.68 14.21
C ALA A 14 -1.30 3.09 13.43
N GLY A 15 -0.21 2.70 14.10
CA GLY A 15 0.91 2.02 13.46
C GLY A 15 0.50 0.68 12.84
N ARG A 16 -0.33 -0.12 13.53
CA ARG A 16 -0.85 -1.39 12.97
C ARG A 16 -1.69 -1.15 11.72
N ILE A 17 -2.55 -0.13 11.74
CA ILE A 17 -3.35 0.26 10.58
C ILE A 17 -2.44 0.71 9.44
N ALA A 18 -1.45 1.57 9.70
CA ALA A 18 -0.49 2.03 8.70
C ALA A 18 0.27 0.86 8.07
N THR A 19 0.81 -0.05 8.88
CA THR A 19 1.55 -1.22 8.38
C THR A 19 0.66 -2.12 7.53
N ILE A 20 -0.53 -2.49 8.00
CA ILE A 20 -1.43 -3.36 7.23
C ILE A 20 -1.86 -2.67 5.92
N ALA A 21 -2.24 -1.40 5.97
CA ALA A 21 -2.66 -0.64 4.79
C ALA A 21 -1.51 -0.52 3.77
N PHE A 22 -0.29 -0.25 4.23
CA PHE A 22 0.90 -0.19 3.38
C PHE A 22 1.21 -1.54 2.76
N LEU A 23 1.18 -2.63 3.54
CA LEU A 23 1.39 -3.99 3.02
C LEU A 23 0.33 -4.38 1.98
N CYS A 24 -0.94 -4.03 2.20
CA CYS A 24 -2.00 -4.24 1.21
C CYS A 24 -1.73 -3.44 -0.08
N ALA A 25 -1.35 -2.17 0.02
CA ALA A 25 -1.00 -1.35 -1.14
C ALA A 25 0.21 -1.93 -1.90
N MET A 26 1.24 -2.39 -1.18
CA MET A 26 2.39 -3.08 -1.78
C MET A 26 1.99 -4.36 -2.49
N LEU A 27 1.14 -5.18 -1.86
CA LEU A 27 0.65 -6.43 -2.45
C LEU A 27 -0.09 -6.17 -3.77
N LEU A 28 -0.95 -5.14 -3.80
CA LEU A 28 -1.66 -4.71 -5.01
C LEU A 28 -0.72 -4.27 -6.14
N ALA A 29 0.44 -3.70 -5.81
CA ALA A 29 1.46 -3.32 -6.76
C ALA A 29 2.41 -4.48 -7.17
N GLN A 30 2.30 -5.67 -6.56
CA GLN A 30 3.23 -6.77 -6.87
C GLN A 30 2.88 -7.50 -8.18
N PRO A 31 3.88 -8.11 -8.85
CA PRO A 31 3.71 -8.82 -10.11
C PRO A 31 2.57 -9.85 -10.13
N PRO A 32 2.32 -10.66 -9.08
CA PRO A 32 1.23 -11.63 -9.11
C PRO A 32 -0.17 -11.01 -9.25
N ILE A 33 -0.43 -9.86 -8.61
CA ILE A 33 -1.72 -9.17 -8.74
C ILE A 33 -1.78 -8.38 -10.03
N VAL A 34 -0.70 -7.65 -10.34
CA VAL A 34 -0.61 -6.82 -11.53
C VAL A 34 -0.76 -7.67 -12.79
N HIS A 35 0.08 -8.69 -12.98
CA HIS A 35 0.05 -9.50 -14.20
C HIS A 35 -1.01 -10.60 -14.17
N GLY A 36 -1.36 -11.10 -12.98
CA GLY A 36 -2.37 -12.15 -12.83
C GLY A 36 -3.80 -11.66 -13.04
N LEU A 37 -4.12 -10.42 -12.63
CA LEU A 37 -5.49 -9.90 -12.60
C LEU A 37 -5.64 -8.59 -13.38
N MET A 38 -4.82 -7.58 -13.08
CA MET A 38 -5.04 -6.21 -13.57
C MET A 38 -4.57 -5.99 -15.02
N ASN A 39 -3.52 -6.69 -15.46
CA ASN A 39 -2.97 -6.59 -16.82
C ASN A 39 -3.84 -7.30 -17.89
N ARG A 40 -4.91 -7.98 -17.46
CA ARG A 40 -5.92 -8.59 -18.36
C ARG A 40 -7.08 -7.64 -18.66
N ILE A 41 -7.13 -6.51 -17.96
CA ILE A 41 -8.15 -5.48 -18.14
C ILE A 41 -7.63 -4.55 -19.23
N GLU A 42 -8.20 -4.66 -20.43
CA GLU A 42 -7.76 -3.96 -21.65
C GLU A 42 -8.38 -2.56 -21.96
N PRO A 43 -9.24 -1.92 -21.13
CA PRO A 43 -9.73 -0.60 -21.47
C PRO A 43 -8.60 0.43 -21.44
N LEU A 44 -8.69 1.39 -22.36
CA LEU A 44 -7.86 2.57 -22.36
C LEU A 44 -8.52 3.66 -21.50
N ILE A 45 -7.74 4.26 -20.60
CA ILE A 45 -8.11 5.46 -19.85
C ILE A 45 -7.30 6.62 -20.43
N LEU A 46 -7.98 7.61 -21.03
CA LEU A 46 -7.34 8.78 -21.65
C LEU A 46 -6.24 8.40 -22.68
N GLY A 47 -6.43 7.31 -23.41
CA GLY A 47 -5.45 6.80 -24.40
C GLY A 47 -4.28 6.01 -23.80
N MET A 48 -4.26 5.80 -22.48
CA MET A 48 -3.27 4.97 -21.80
C MET A 48 -3.88 3.65 -21.30
N PRO A 49 -3.10 2.55 -21.26
CA PRO A 49 -3.54 1.31 -20.62
C PRO A 49 -4.10 1.53 -19.21
N PHE A 50 -5.24 0.91 -18.89
CA PHE A 50 -5.86 0.92 -17.56
C PHE A 50 -4.85 0.67 -16.43
N LEU A 51 -3.91 -0.24 -16.67
CA LEU A 51 -2.88 -0.60 -15.70
C LEU A 51 -2.11 0.60 -15.15
N PHE A 52 -1.83 1.62 -15.97
CA PHE A 52 -1.11 2.81 -15.50
C PHE A 52 -1.95 3.65 -14.54
N ALA A 53 -3.24 3.85 -14.85
CA ALA A 53 -4.15 4.56 -13.95
C ALA A 53 -4.34 3.78 -12.64
N TYR A 54 -4.44 2.46 -12.72
CA TYR A 54 -4.50 1.58 -11.55
C TYR A 54 -3.25 1.74 -10.66
N LEU A 55 -2.06 1.60 -11.23
CA LEU A 55 -0.80 1.72 -10.47
C LEU A 55 -0.63 3.11 -9.87
N LEU A 56 -1.02 4.16 -10.60
CA LEU A 56 -1.02 5.53 -10.09
C LEU A 56 -1.85 5.65 -8.81
N ILE A 57 -3.08 5.12 -8.82
CA ILE A 57 -3.96 5.15 -7.64
C ILE A 57 -3.34 4.36 -6.47
N VAL A 58 -2.82 3.16 -6.73
CA VAL A 58 -2.20 2.33 -5.69
C VAL A 58 -0.99 3.03 -5.06
N TYR A 59 -0.14 3.68 -5.87
CA TYR A 59 1.01 4.43 -5.34
C TYR A 59 0.58 5.68 -4.57
N LEU A 60 -0.41 6.43 -5.04
CA LEU A 60 -0.95 7.56 -4.29
C LEU A 60 -1.54 7.12 -2.95
N LEU A 61 -2.22 5.98 -2.89
CA LEU A 61 -2.69 5.39 -1.64
C LEU A 61 -1.52 5.02 -0.72
N GLY A 62 -0.48 4.36 -1.23
CA GLY A 62 0.71 4.02 -0.47
C GLY A 62 1.41 5.26 0.11
N ILE A 63 1.64 6.29 -0.71
CA ILE A 63 2.20 7.58 -0.27
C ILE A 63 1.29 8.23 0.77
N GLY A 64 -0.02 8.24 0.54
CA GLY A 64 -1.02 8.78 1.48
C GLY A 64 -0.98 8.10 2.84
N VAL A 65 -0.83 6.77 2.89
CA VAL A 65 -0.66 6.01 4.14
C VAL A 65 0.62 6.42 4.86
N LEU A 66 1.74 6.59 4.14
CA LEU A 66 3.01 7.01 4.75
C LEU A 66 2.93 8.44 5.30
N VAL A 67 2.37 9.38 4.52
CA VAL A 67 2.14 10.76 4.98
C VAL A 67 1.20 10.78 6.19
N TRP A 68 0.17 9.95 6.19
CA TRP A 68 -0.74 9.83 7.33
C TRP A 68 -0.05 9.27 8.58
N ALA A 69 0.75 8.21 8.43
CA ALA A 69 1.54 7.63 9.52
C ALA A 69 2.51 8.66 10.11
N GLN A 70 3.25 9.37 9.26
CA GLN A 70 4.14 10.45 9.65
C GLN A 70 3.39 11.54 10.45
N ARG A 71 2.23 12.00 9.97
CA ARG A 71 1.39 12.98 10.67
C ARG A 71 0.87 12.48 12.02
N LYS A 72 0.76 11.16 12.21
CA LYS A 72 0.36 10.53 13.48
C LYS A 72 1.53 10.21 14.40
N GLY A 73 2.78 10.40 13.95
CA GLY A 73 3.98 10.10 14.72
C GLY A 73 4.14 8.60 15.02
N VAL A 74 3.73 7.74 14.08
CA VAL A 74 3.77 6.27 14.21
C VAL A 74 4.58 5.60 13.14
#